data_AF-A0A3G1DGJ7-F1
#
_entry.id   AF-A0A3G1DGJ7-F1
#
_cell.length_a   1.000
_cell.length_b   1.000
_cell.length_c   1.000
_cell.angle_alpha   90.00
_cell.angle_beta   90.00
_cell.angle_gamma   90.00
#
_symmetry.space_group_name_H-M   'P 1'
#
loop_
_entity.id
_entity.type
_entity.pdbx_description
1 polymer ?
#
loop_
_entity_poly.entity_id
_entity_poly.type
_entity_poly.pdbx_seq_one_letter_code
_entity_poly.pdbx_strand_id
1 'polypeptide(L)'
;MPLIARFREFLQRRQAARLDARAIGLQLVHLHSESARDHFVFPGLNITAAIEHRGLRIGHVAYGISPLNDRLYISNYQVLGSHRNQGLGMAALWCLSRVHSMPLATVHEVKSSKGFWTKAEARLAAAGVHLLRDLRRYDLSAEQQRWQHLVPEPEHMRLTQEVMSTPEWPAIKASNDAGPSPYRQG
;
A
#
# COMPACT_ATOMS: atom_id res chain seq x y z
N MET A 1 -16.79 -31.14 -7.67
CA MET A 1 -15.43 -30.54 -7.78
C MET A 1 -14.53 -31.43 -8.64
N PRO A 2 -13.96 -30.93 -9.74
CA PRO A 2 -13.16 -31.73 -10.68
C PRO A 2 -11.78 -32.14 -10.10
N LEU A 3 -11.26 -33.29 -10.53
CA LEU A 3 -10.00 -33.89 -10.06
C LEU A 3 -8.79 -32.94 -10.16
N ILE A 4 -8.72 -32.15 -11.24
CA ILE A 4 -7.64 -31.18 -11.49
C ILE A 4 -7.62 -30.08 -10.42
N ALA A 5 -8.80 -29.64 -9.94
CA ALA A 5 -8.89 -28.63 -8.88
C ALA A 5 -8.36 -29.18 -7.55
N ARG A 6 -8.69 -30.42 -7.20
CA ARG A 6 -8.17 -31.08 -5.99
C ARG A 6 -6.65 -31.23 -6.02
N PHE A 7 -6.09 -31.61 -7.16
CA PHE A 7 -4.63 -31.73 -7.31
C PHE A 7 -3.93 -30.38 -7.15
N ARG A 8 -4.50 -29.32 -7.75
CA ARG A 8 -4.00 -27.95 -7.59
C ARG A 8 -4.06 -27.50 -6.13
N GLU A 9 -5.18 -27.70 -5.45
CA GLU A 9 -5.32 -27.38 -4.02
C GLU A 9 -4.30 -28.14 -3.16
N PHE A 10 -4.10 -29.43 -3.43
CA PHE A 10 -3.12 -30.23 -2.72
C PHE A 10 -1.69 -29.69 -2.88
N LEU A 11 -1.30 -29.36 -4.11
CA LEU A 11 0.00 -28.75 -4.38
C LEU A 11 0.12 -27.38 -3.69
N GLN A 12 -0.92 -26.55 -3.75
CA GLN A 12 -0.95 -25.24 -3.09
C GLN A 12 -0.77 -25.36 -1.58
N ARG A 13 -1.52 -26.25 -0.92
CA ARG A 13 -1.38 -26.52 0.52
C ARG A 13 0.05 -26.95 0.88
N ARG A 14 0.67 -27.80 0.05
CA ARG A 14 2.06 -28.23 0.27
C ARG A 14 3.05 -27.08 0.15
N GLN A 15 2.86 -26.15 -0.80
CA GLN A 15 3.75 -24.99 -0.93
C GLN A 15 3.53 -23.99 0.20
N ALA A 16 2.28 -23.74 0.59
CA ALA A 16 1.93 -22.92 1.74
C ALA A 16 2.60 -23.46 3.02
N ALA A 17 2.50 -24.77 3.28
CA ALA A 17 3.15 -25.39 4.44
C ALA A 17 4.69 -25.22 4.45
N ARG A 18 5.33 -25.22 3.28
CA ARG A 18 6.78 -24.94 3.17
C ARG A 18 7.12 -23.49 3.49
N LEU A 19 6.27 -22.55 3.11
CA LEU A 19 6.44 -21.14 3.43
C LEU A 19 6.16 -20.89 4.92
N ASP A 20 5.13 -21.53 5.49
CA ASP A 20 4.84 -21.53 6.92
C ASP A 20 6.04 -22.02 7.73
N ALA A 21 6.64 -23.16 7.35
CA ALA A 21 7.83 -23.68 8.01
C ALA A 21 9.02 -22.71 7.97
N ARG A 22 9.17 -21.93 6.89
CA ARG A 22 10.23 -20.91 6.74
C ARG A 22 9.92 -19.62 7.48
N ALA A 23 8.66 -19.36 7.78
CA ALA A 23 8.19 -18.21 8.53
C ALA A 23 8.22 -18.44 10.05
N ILE A 24 8.55 -19.66 10.52
CA ILE A 24 8.68 -19.94 11.95
C ILE A 24 9.68 -18.98 12.60
N GLY A 25 9.22 -18.26 13.62
CA GLY A 25 10.00 -17.28 14.34
C GLY A 25 10.13 -15.93 13.64
N LEU A 26 9.52 -15.73 12.46
CA LEU A 26 9.47 -14.45 11.78
C LEU A 26 8.24 -13.67 12.21
N GLN A 27 8.41 -12.39 12.52
CA GLN A 27 7.35 -11.48 12.91
C GLN A 27 7.46 -10.16 12.15
N LEU A 28 6.32 -9.53 11.90
CA LEU A 28 6.23 -8.17 11.38
C LEU A 28 5.84 -7.26 12.54
N VAL A 29 6.81 -6.51 13.04
CA VAL A 29 6.59 -5.59 14.17
C VAL A 29 6.20 -4.25 13.60
N HIS A 30 4.97 -3.83 13.89
CA HIS A 30 4.46 -2.52 13.48
C HIS A 30 5.34 -1.40 14.06
N LEU A 31 5.85 -0.52 13.20
CA LEU A 31 6.62 0.65 13.63
C LEU A 31 5.76 1.92 13.59
N HIS A 32 5.03 2.12 12.49
CA HIS A 32 4.25 3.33 12.27
C HIS A 32 3.16 3.09 11.22
N SER A 33 2.01 3.77 11.38
CA SER A 33 0.96 3.89 10.36
C SER A 33 0.47 5.33 10.24
N GLU A 34 0.18 5.74 9.02
CA GLU A 34 -0.37 7.05 8.72
C GLU A 34 -1.31 6.99 7.51
N SER A 35 -2.30 7.88 7.48
CA SER A 35 -3.09 8.18 6.27
C SER A 35 -2.78 9.62 5.84
N ALA A 36 -1.76 9.77 5.00
CA ALA A 36 -1.29 11.07 4.52
C ALA A 36 -1.87 11.37 3.14
N ARG A 37 -2.36 12.60 2.92
CA ARG A 37 -3.05 13.02 1.68
C ARG A 37 -2.15 12.99 0.43
N ASP A 38 -0.85 13.15 0.62
CA ASP A 38 0.16 13.08 -0.44
C ASP A 38 0.61 11.63 -0.75
N HIS A 39 0.18 10.65 0.04
CA HIS A 39 0.54 9.26 -0.17
C HIS A 39 -0.34 8.57 -1.22
N PHE A 40 0.26 7.65 -1.98
CA PHE A 40 -0.40 6.95 -3.09
C PHE A 40 -1.73 6.28 -2.69
N VAL A 41 -1.78 5.66 -1.52
CA VAL A 41 -2.95 4.92 -1.05
C VAL A 41 -4.01 5.77 -0.35
N PHE A 42 -3.88 7.11 -0.26
CA PHE A 42 -4.85 7.95 0.43
C PHE A 42 -6.29 7.74 -0.12
N PRO A 43 -7.33 7.63 0.73
CA PRO A 43 -7.37 7.79 2.20
C PRO A 43 -6.97 6.55 3.04
N GLY A 44 -6.38 5.53 2.42
CA GLY A 44 -5.93 4.29 3.05
C GLY A 44 -4.69 4.45 3.92
N LEU A 45 -4.31 3.37 4.59
CA LEU A 45 -3.20 3.35 5.54
C LEU A 45 -1.88 3.02 4.86
N ASN A 46 -0.89 3.89 5.02
CA ASN A 46 0.52 3.58 4.79
C ASN A 46 1.15 3.08 6.09
N ILE A 47 1.83 1.94 6.05
CA ILE A 47 2.35 1.24 7.23
C ILE A 47 3.82 0.93 7.01
N THR A 48 4.64 1.15 8.04
CA THR A 48 6.02 0.65 8.10
C THR A 48 6.12 -0.38 9.21
N ALA A 49 6.73 -1.53 8.91
CA ALA A 49 6.97 -2.60 9.87
C ALA A 49 8.44 -3.06 9.82
N ALA A 50 9.00 -3.38 10.99
CA ALA A 50 10.26 -4.11 11.08
C ALA A 50 10.01 -5.58 10.75
N ILE A 51 10.97 -6.19 10.07
CA ILE A 51 11.02 -7.64 9.87
C ILE A 51 11.93 -8.18 10.96
N GLU A 52 11.37 -8.97 11.86
CA GLU A 52 12.13 -9.61 12.94
C GLU A 52 12.14 -11.12 12.77
N HIS A 53 13.27 -11.74 13.07
CA HIS A 53 13.38 -13.19 13.14
C HIS A 53 13.99 -13.58 14.49
N ARG A 54 13.19 -14.26 15.31
CA ARG A 54 13.53 -14.67 16.69
C ARG A 54 13.96 -13.48 17.55
N GLY A 55 13.24 -12.36 17.44
CA GLY A 55 13.51 -11.12 18.18
C GLY A 55 14.68 -10.29 17.65
N LEU A 56 15.38 -10.74 16.59
CA LEU A 56 16.40 -9.93 15.93
C LEU A 56 15.80 -9.21 14.72
N ARG A 57 15.96 -7.89 14.66
CA ARG A 57 15.59 -7.10 13.47
C ARG A 57 16.52 -7.43 12.30
N ILE A 58 15.93 -7.99 11.25
CA ILE A 58 16.63 -8.41 10.03
C ILE A 58 16.28 -7.54 8.83
N GLY A 59 15.38 -6.57 8.96
CA GLY A 59 14.96 -5.70 7.87
C GLY A 59 13.74 -4.85 8.19
N HIS A 60 13.12 -4.32 7.14
CA HIS A 60 11.86 -3.59 7.21
C HIS A 60 11.07 -3.69 5.90
N VAL A 61 9.78 -3.42 5.99
CA VAL A 61 8.86 -3.30 4.87
C VAL A 61 7.97 -2.07 5.09
N ALA A 62 7.83 -1.26 4.05
CA ALA A 62 6.83 -0.21 3.96
C ALA A 62 5.77 -0.63 2.94
N TYR A 63 4.51 -0.55 3.33
CA TYR A 63 3.39 -0.97 2.51
C TYR A 63 2.14 -0.16 2.79
N GLY A 64 1.32 0.06 1.76
CA GLY A 64 0.02 0.68 1.87
C GLY A 64 -1.12 -0.32 1.68
N ILE A 65 -2.20 -0.16 2.42
CA ILE A 65 -3.45 -0.91 2.21
C ILE A 65 -4.37 -0.04 1.37
N SER A 66 -4.89 -0.62 0.28
CA SER A 66 -5.91 0.01 -0.57
C SER A 66 -7.10 0.48 0.28
N PRO A 67 -7.65 1.68 0.03
CA PRO A 67 -8.91 2.12 0.65
C PRO A 67 -10.08 1.15 0.40
N LEU A 68 -10.00 0.38 -0.68
CA LEU A 68 -10.99 -0.64 -1.04
C LEU A 68 -10.77 -1.97 -0.29
N ASN A 69 -9.73 -2.06 0.54
CA ASN A 69 -9.37 -3.23 1.33
C ASN A 69 -9.17 -4.52 0.50
N ASP A 70 -8.71 -4.36 -0.74
CA ASP A 70 -8.63 -5.44 -1.73
C ASP A 70 -7.20 -5.80 -2.14
N ARG A 71 -6.22 -4.95 -1.82
CA ARG A 71 -4.83 -5.10 -2.22
C ARG A 71 -3.89 -4.36 -1.28
N LEU A 72 -2.69 -4.93 -1.13
CA LEU A 72 -1.58 -4.34 -0.40
C LEU A 72 -0.45 -3.95 -1.36
N TYR A 73 0.00 -2.70 -1.29
CA TYR A 73 1.06 -2.14 -2.14
C TYR A 73 2.37 -2.01 -1.36
N ILE A 74 3.39 -2.76 -1.75
CA ILE A 74 4.72 -2.75 -1.13
C ILE A 74 5.58 -1.69 -1.82
N SER A 75 5.90 -0.61 -1.11
CA SER A 75 6.66 0.54 -1.62
C SER A 75 8.16 0.46 -1.30
N ASN A 76 8.50 -0.12 -0.14
CA ASN A 76 9.89 -0.36 0.23
C ASN A 76 10.01 -1.72 0.91
N TYR A 77 11.05 -2.47 0.55
CA TYR A 77 11.28 -3.79 1.09
C TYR A 77 12.77 -4.08 1.18
N GLN A 78 13.27 -4.26 2.39
CA GLN A 78 14.69 -4.45 2.62
C GLN A 78 14.95 -5.52 3.68
N VAL A 79 15.82 -6.46 3.33
CA VAL A 79 16.46 -7.39 4.27
C VAL A 79 17.94 -7.00 4.37
N LEU A 80 18.43 -6.88 5.61
CA LEU A 80 19.81 -6.55 5.95
C LEU A 80 20.77 -7.56 5.31
N GLY A 81 21.93 -7.07 4.87
CA GLY A 81 22.92 -7.85 4.11
C GLY A 81 23.34 -9.15 4.79
N SER A 82 23.55 -9.11 6.10
CA SER A 82 23.91 -10.24 6.97
C SER A 82 22.89 -11.39 6.97
N HIS A 83 21.65 -11.13 6.55
CA HIS A 83 20.53 -12.08 6.56
C HIS A 83 20.02 -12.42 5.14
N ARG A 84 20.71 -11.96 4.10
CA ARG A 84 20.36 -12.27 2.70
C ARG A 84 20.64 -13.73 2.37
N ASN A 85 19.97 -14.23 1.33
CA ASN A 85 20.08 -15.61 0.80
C ASN A 85 19.66 -16.74 1.76
N GLN A 86 19.13 -16.43 2.94
CA GLN A 86 18.61 -17.42 3.90
C GLN A 86 17.11 -17.74 3.70
N GLY A 87 16.48 -17.16 2.67
CA GLY A 87 15.04 -17.32 2.41
C GLY A 87 14.13 -16.48 3.31
N LEU A 88 14.68 -15.76 4.29
CA LEU A 88 13.96 -14.89 5.22
C LEU A 88 13.14 -13.82 4.50
N GLY A 89 13.65 -13.31 3.38
CA GLY A 89 12.89 -12.32 2.63
C GLY A 89 11.58 -12.86 2.05
N MET A 90 11.61 -14.08 1.51
CA MET A 90 10.40 -14.77 1.04
C MET A 90 9.44 -15.05 2.20
N ALA A 91 9.98 -15.49 3.33
CA ALA A 91 9.20 -15.77 4.52
C ALA A 91 8.51 -14.50 5.05
N ALA A 92 9.17 -13.34 5.00
CA ALA A 92 8.56 -12.07 5.39
C ALA A 92 7.39 -11.66 4.48
N LEU A 93 7.52 -11.84 3.15
CA LEU A 93 6.42 -11.61 2.21
C LEU A 93 5.25 -12.57 2.46
N TRP A 94 5.55 -13.82 2.76
CA TRP A 94 4.54 -14.80 3.15
C TRP A 94 3.81 -14.37 4.43
N CYS A 95 4.53 -14.00 5.48
CA CYS A 95 3.94 -13.45 6.71
C CYS A 95 3.04 -12.25 6.41
N LEU A 96 3.52 -11.32 5.57
CA LEU A 96 2.74 -10.14 5.17
C LEU A 96 1.43 -10.53 4.49
N SER A 97 1.47 -11.50 3.57
CA SER A 97 0.26 -12.02 2.91
C SER A 97 -0.69 -12.72 3.88
N ARG A 98 -0.16 -13.40 4.91
CA ARG A 98 -0.96 -14.11 5.90
C ARG A 98 -1.64 -13.17 6.89
N VAL A 99 -0.96 -12.10 7.30
CA VAL A 99 -1.51 -11.09 8.21
C VAL A 99 -2.70 -10.38 7.58
N HIS A 100 -2.60 -10.00 6.31
CA HIS A 100 -3.64 -9.21 5.64
C HIS A 100 -4.61 -10.04 4.80
N SER A 101 -4.25 -11.27 4.41
CA SER A 101 -5.05 -12.13 3.52
C SER A 101 -5.44 -11.45 2.19
N MET A 102 -4.59 -10.56 1.67
CA MET A 102 -4.80 -9.80 0.45
C MET A 102 -3.76 -10.12 -0.63
N PRO A 103 -4.10 -9.96 -1.91
CA PRO A 103 -3.13 -9.85 -2.99
C PRO A 103 -2.09 -8.77 -2.69
N LEU A 104 -0.85 -9.06 -3.04
CA LEU A 104 0.26 -8.14 -2.91
C LEU A 104 0.54 -7.46 -4.25
N ALA A 105 1.06 -6.24 -4.22
CA ALA A 105 1.60 -5.57 -5.39
C ALA A 105 2.90 -4.84 -5.04
N THR A 106 3.94 -4.95 -5.86
CA THR A 106 5.15 -4.13 -5.69
C THR A 106 5.02 -2.81 -6.43
N VAL A 107 5.48 -1.73 -5.79
CA VAL A 107 5.56 -0.40 -6.36
C VAL A 107 7.02 -0.07 -6.60
N HIS A 108 7.36 0.32 -7.84
CA HIS A 108 8.72 0.71 -8.24
C HIS A 108 9.83 -0.30 -7.88
N GLU A 109 9.89 -1.44 -8.58
CA GLU A 109 10.97 -2.41 -8.34
C GLU A 109 12.34 -1.86 -8.76
N VAL A 110 13.30 -1.85 -7.83
CA VAL A 110 14.69 -1.52 -8.18
C VAL A 110 15.30 -2.63 -9.05
N LYS A 111 16.05 -2.26 -10.09
CA LYS A 111 16.61 -3.21 -11.09
C LYS A 111 17.37 -4.38 -10.45
N SER A 112 18.15 -4.12 -9.41
CA SER A 112 18.94 -5.13 -8.69
C SER A 112 18.09 -6.16 -7.94
N SER A 113 16.82 -5.86 -7.67
CA SER A 113 15.90 -6.73 -6.93
C SER A 113 14.97 -7.58 -7.83
N LYS A 114 14.95 -7.36 -9.15
CA LYS A 114 14.03 -8.05 -10.07
C LYS A 114 14.09 -9.56 -9.99
N GLY A 115 15.29 -10.13 -9.86
CA GLY A 115 15.48 -11.57 -9.74
C GLY A 115 14.88 -12.16 -8.45
N PHE A 116 14.82 -11.37 -7.37
CA PHE A 116 14.12 -11.74 -6.14
C PHE A 116 12.59 -11.71 -6.36
N TRP A 117 12.06 -10.62 -6.92
CA TRP A 117 10.62 -10.46 -7.11
C TRP A 117 10.01 -11.48 -8.09
N THR A 118 10.71 -11.84 -9.17
CA THR A 118 10.28 -12.94 -10.07
C THR A 118 10.18 -14.26 -9.31
N LYS A 119 11.11 -14.54 -8.39
CA LYS A 119 11.04 -15.74 -7.56
C LYS A 119 9.94 -15.65 -6.50
N ALA A 120 9.64 -14.44 -6.00
CA ALA A 120 8.57 -14.20 -5.04
C ALA A 120 7.21 -14.47 -5.66
N GLU A 121 6.95 -13.91 -6.83
CA GLU A 121 5.71 -14.12 -7.58
C GLU A 121 5.46 -15.60 -7.84
N ALA A 122 6.44 -16.32 -8.41
CA ALA A 122 6.27 -17.74 -8.71
C ALA A 122 5.99 -18.59 -7.45
N ARG A 123 6.67 -18.31 -6.33
CA ARG A 123 6.52 -19.08 -5.09
C ARG A 123 5.23 -18.77 -4.35
N LEU A 124 4.83 -17.50 -4.31
CA LEU A 124 3.57 -17.08 -3.71
C LEU A 124 2.39 -17.60 -4.53
N ALA A 125 2.45 -17.50 -5.87
CA ALA A 125 1.41 -18.03 -6.74
C ALA A 125 1.25 -19.55 -6.58
N ALA A 126 2.36 -20.28 -6.43
CA ALA A 126 2.34 -21.71 -6.14
C ALA A 126 1.72 -22.04 -4.77
N ALA A 127 1.66 -21.09 -3.84
CA ALA A 127 0.98 -21.18 -2.55
C ALA A 127 -0.42 -20.53 -2.55
N GLY A 128 -0.91 -20.06 -3.70
CA GLY A 128 -2.23 -19.46 -3.86
C GLY A 128 -2.31 -17.95 -3.58
N VAL A 129 -1.17 -17.27 -3.38
CA VAL A 129 -1.10 -15.82 -3.16
C VAL A 129 -0.70 -15.11 -4.45
N HIS A 130 -1.50 -14.16 -4.90
CA HIS A 130 -1.16 -13.34 -6.06
C HIS A 130 -0.23 -12.19 -5.69
N LEU A 131 0.85 -12.02 -6.46
CA LEU A 131 1.76 -10.89 -6.37
C LEU A 131 1.81 -10.20 -7.74
N LEU A 132 1.20 -9.02 -7.84
CA LEU A 132 1.35 -8.14 -8.99
C LEU A 132 2.68 -7.39 -8.87
N ARG A 133 3.35 -7.14 -9.99
CA ARG A 133 4.72 -6.64 -9.96
C ARG A 133 4.94 -5.33 -10.69
N ASP A 134 5.88 -4.56 -10.15
CA ASP A 134 6.48 -3.37 -10.73
C ASP A 134 5.44 -2.36 -11.21
N LEU A 135 4.47 -2.03 -10.35
CA LEU A 135 3.56 -0.91 -10.61
C LEU A 135 4.38 0.37 -10.72
N ARG A 136 4.29 1.02 -11.88
CA ARG A 136 5.00 2.27 -12.18
C ARG A 136 4.05 3.44 -12.11
N ARG A 137 4.60 4.65 -12.24
CA ARG A 137 3.87 5.91 -12.10
C ARG A 137 2.54 5.94 -12.87
N TYR A 138 2.53 5.48 -14.12
CA TYR A 138 1.30 5.43 -14.93
C TYR A 138 0.26 4.44 -14.37
N ASP A 139 0.69 3.27 -13.89
CA ASP A 139 -0.19 2.28 -13.27
C ASP A 139 -0.74 2.79 -11.94
N LEU A 140 0.08 3.52 -11.17
CA LEU A 140 -0.36 4.13 -9.91
C LEU A 140 -1.47 5.15 -10.16
N SER A 141 -1.33 6.04 -11.13
CA SER A 141 -2.40 6.98 -11.46
C SER A 141 -3.72 6.28 -11.84
N ALA A 142 -3.64 5.19 -12.61
CA ALA A 142 -4.82 4.39 -12.96
C ALA A 142 -5.40 3.64 -11.75
N GLU A 143 -4.57 3.10 -10.86
CA GLU A 143 -5.01 2.44 -9.64
C GLU A 143 -5.70 3.42 -8.69
N GLN A 144 -5.16 4.63 -8.50
CA GLN A 144 -5.77 5.67 -7.66
C GLN A 144 -7.18 6.04 -8.12
N GLN A 145 -7.43 6.03 -9.43
CA GLN A 145 -8.75 6.33 -9.98
C GLN A 145 -9.85 5.44 -9.37
N ARG A 146 -9.50 4.22 -8.97
CA ARG A 146 -10.43 3.23 -8.40
C ARG A 146 -11.07 3.71 -7.10
N TRP A 147 -10.37 4.53 -6.31
CA TRP A 147 -10.84 5.02 -5.01
C TRP A 147 -10.86 6.55 -4.89
N GLN A 148 -10.76 7.28 -6.01
CA GLN A 148 -10.88 8.74 -5.99
C GLN A 148 -12.19 9.23 -5.37
N HIS A 149 -13.27 8.48 -5.58
CA HIS A 149 -14.58 8.79 -5.00
C HIS A 149 -14.62 8.64 -3.47
N LEU A 150 -13.61 8.01 -2.86
CA LEU A 150 -13.46 7.89 -1.40
C LEU A 150 -12.59 8.99 -0.80
N VAL A 151 -11.88 9.76 -1.62
CA VAL A 151 -10.97 10.83 -1.17
C VAL A 151 -11.81 11.94 -0.52
N PRO A 152 -11.62 12.22 0.78
CA PRO A 152 -12.37 13.29 1.44
C PRO A 152 -12.05 14.64 0.78
N GLU A 153 -13.10 15.43 0.60
CA GLU A 153 -12.98 16.79 0.11
C GLU A 153 -12.02 17.60 1.00
N PRO A 154 -11.10 18.39 0.42
CA PRO A 154 -10.24 19.26 1.20
C PRO A 154 -11.04 20.24 2.06
N GLU A 155 -10.61 20.48 3.30
CA GLU A 155 -11.33 21.37 4.24
C GLU A 155 -11.57 22.77 3.66
N HIS A 156 -10.61 23.32 2.90
CA HIS A 156 -10.78 24.62 2.26
C HIS A 156 -11.91 24.64 1.21
N MET A 157 -12.15 23.53 0.50
CA MET A 157 -13.28 23.42 -0.43
C MET A 157 -14.59 23.29 0.32
N ARG A 158 -14.62 22.52 1.41
CA ARG A 158 -15.80 22.45 2.31
C ARG A 158 -16.15 23.83 2.89
N LEU A 159 -15.16 24.54 3.43
CA LEU A 159 -15.35 25.88 3.99
C LEU A 159 -15.80 26.87 2.91
N THR A 160 -15.24 26.77 1.70
CA THR A 160 -15.69 27.59 0.56
C THR A 160 -17.15 27.30 0.22
N GLN A 161 -17.54 26.02 0.11
CA GLN A 161 -18.92 25.65 -0.16
C GLN A 161 -19.89 26.06 0.96
N GLU A 162 -19.47 25.94 2.22
CA GLU A 162 -20.23 26.40 3.38
C GLU A 162 -20.47 27.91 3.29
N VAL A 163 -19.41 28.70 3.07
CA VAL A 163 -19.49 30.14 2.86
C VAL A 163 -20.38 30.49 1.67
N MET A 164 -20.26 29.77 0.55
CA MET A 164 -21.09 29.96 -0.65
C MET A 164 -22.57 29.60 -0.43
N SER A 165 -22.85 28.73 0.52
CA SER A 165 -24.22 28.30 0.88
C SER A 165 -24.88 29.25 1.89
N THR A 166 -24.14 30.21 2.45
CA THR A 166 -24.71 31.24 3.32
C THR A 166 -25.50 32.28 2.51
N PRO A 167 -26.58 32.86 3.07
CA PRO A 167 -27.30 33.97 2.45
C PRO A 167 -26.44 35.23 2.19
N GLU A 168 -25.28 35.33 2.85
CA GLU A 168 -24.34 36.45 2.76
C GLU A 168 -23.39 36.34 1.57
N TRP A 169 -23.32 35.17 0.92
CA TRP A 169 -22.43 34.92 -0.22
C TRP A 169 -22.54 35.95 -1.36
N PRO A 170 -23.74 36.42 -1.79
CA PRO A 170 -23.84 37.44 -2.82
C PRO A 170 -23.13 38.74 -2.46
N ALA A 171 -23.16 39.15 -1.19
CA ALA A 171 -22.49 40.36 -0.71
C ALA A 171 -20.97 40.16 -0.59
N ILE A 172 -20.52 39.01 -0.10
CA ILE A 172 -19.09 38.65 0.00
C ILE A 172 -18.47 38.59 -1.41
N LYS A 173 -19.16 37.97 -2.37
CA LYS A 173 -18.73 37.90 -3.77
C LYS A 173 -18.64 39.29 -4.40
N ALA A 174 -19.67 40.14 -4.22
CA ALA A 174 -19.67 41.50 -4.74
C ALA A 174 -18.50 42.35 -4.17
N SER A 175 -18.15 42.16 -2.89
CA SER A 175 -17.00 42.83 -2.27
C SER A 175 -15.66 42.35 -2.82
N ASN A 176 -15.52 41.06 -3.14
CA ASN A 176 -14.29 40.52 -3.72
C ASN A 176 -14.13 40.90 -5.20
N ASP A 177 -15.22 40.92 -5.96
CA ASP A 177 -15.24 41.30 -7.39
C ASP A 177 -14.98 42.80 -7.59
N ALA A 178 -15.28 43.65 -6.59
CA ALA A 178 -15.04 45.09 -6.64
C ALA A 178 -13.55 45.49 -6.58
N GLY A 179 -12.63 44.55 -6.27
CA GLY A 179 -11.20 44.82 -6.12
C GLY A 179 -10.86 45.76 -4.94
N PRO A 180 -9.58 45.86 -4.53
CA PRO A 180 -9.19 46.83 -3.51
C PRO A 180 -9.51 48.24 -4.00
N SER A 181 -10.35 48.96 -3.25
CA SER A 181 -10.73 50.34 -3.56
C SER A 181 -9.46 51.20 -3.72
N PRO A 182 -9.27 51.92 -4.84
CA PRO A 182 -8.07 52.71 -5.09
C PRO A 182 -7.92 53.94 -4.18
N TYR A 183 -8.77 54.11 -3.17
CA TYR A 183 -8.76 55.28 -2.29
C TYR A 183 -8.53 54.89 -0.83
N ARG A 184 -7.25 54.73 -0.49
CA ARG A 184 -6.75 55.01 0.87
C ARG A 184 -5.35 55.62 0.81
N GLN A 185 -5.29 56.86 0.32
CA GLN A 185 -4.26 57.83 0.68
C GLN A 185 -4.96 59.15 0.99
N GLY A 186 -4.65 59.73 2.15
CA GLY A 186 -5.22 60.97 2.68
C GLY A 186 -5.38 60.87 4.18
#